data_AF-X1BZ31-F1
#
_entry.id   AF-X1BZ31-F1
#
_cell.length_a   1.000
_cell.length_b   1.000
_cell.length_c   1.000
_cell.angle_alpha   90.00
_cell.angle_beta   90.00
_cell.angle_gamma   90.00
#
_symmetry.space_group_name_H-M   'P 1'
#
loop_
_entity.id
_entity.type
_entity.pdbx_description
1 polymer ?
#
loop_
_entity_poly.entity_id
_entity_poly.type
_entity_poly.pdbx_seq_one_letter_code
_entity_poly.pdbx_strand_id
1 'polypeptide(L)'
;MNSRRIRVLIAKPGLDGHDRGAKIVVRALIDAGFEVIYTGLRQPPAAVAQVALEEDVDVIGLSSMAGSHVPYCERLKELLAEKGLDDKLWIIGGSIPAPDQEALRGVGLDG
;
A
#
# COMPACT_ATOMS: atom_id res chain seq x y z
N MET A 1 25.39 -8.66 12.48
CA MET A 1 23.99 -9.00 12.15
C MET A 1 23.70 -8.34 10.81
N ASN A 2 23.47 -9.11 9.75
CA ASN A 2 23.03 -8.53 8.48
C ASN A 2 21.63 -7.97 8.72
N SER A 3 21.47 -6.65 8.85
CA SER A 3 20.14 -6.06 8.93
C SER A 3 19.51 -6.22 7.55
N ARG A 4 18.45 -7.02 7.43
CA ARG A 4 17.69 -7.08 6.17
C ARG A 4 17.20 -5.66 5.87
N ARG A 5 17.26 -5.25 4.60
CA ARG A 5 16.69 -3.96 4.19
C ARG A 5 15.18 -4.03 4.35
N ILE A 6 14.57 -2.93 4.79
CA ILE A 6 13.12 -2.83 4.91
C ILE A 6 12.52 -2.92 3.50
N ARG A 7 11.55 -3.81 3.33
CA ARG A 7 10.87 -4.10 2.07
C ARG A 7 9.53 -3.37 2.02
N VAL A 8 9.37 -2.49 1.04
CA VAL A 8 8.19 -1.63 0.89
C VAL A 8 7.48 -1.96 -0.40
N LEU A 9 6.21 -2.38 -0.30
CA LEU A 9 5.30 -2.52 -1.41
C LEU A 9 4.61 -1.19 -1.69
N ILE A 10 4.79 -0.62 -2.88
CA ILE A 10 4.01 0.55 -3.33
C ILE A 10 3.00 0.09 -4.38
N ALA A 11 1.72 0.24 -4.07
CA ALA A 11 0.63 -0.19 -4.94
C ALA A 11 -0.34 0.94 -5.33
N LYS A 12 -0.94 0.75 -6.51
CA LYS A 12 -1.98 1.62 -7.07
C LYS A 12 -3.33 0.89 -7.08
N PRO A 13 -4.31 1.35 -6.28
CA PRO A 13 -5.58 0.67 -6.13
C PRO A 13 -6.50 0.88 -7.35
N GLY A 14 -7.14 -0.19 -7.79
CA GLY A 14 -8.36 -0.13 -8.61
C GLY A 14 -8.12 0.39 -10.03
N LEU A 15 -8.78 1.47 -10.43
CA LEU A 15 -8.66 2.06 -11.77
C LEU A 15 -7.71 3.28 -11.79
N ASP A 16 -7.05 3.59 -10.68
CA ASP A 16 -6.19 4.77 -10.55
C ASP A 16 -4.99 4.71 -11.51
N GLY A 17 -4.97 5.63 -12.47
CA GLY A 17 -3.89 5.82 -13.43
C GLY A 17 -2.84 6.84 -13.01
N HIS A 18 -3.01 7.50 -11.85
CA HIS A 18 -2.09 8.53 -11.39
C HIS A 18 -0.88 7.89 -10.70
N ASP A 19 0.24 7.83 -11.41
CA ASP A 19 1.48 7.22 -10.92
C ASP A 19 2.57 8.22 -10.56
N ARG A 20 2.46 9.49 -10.94
CA ARG A 20 3.52 10.48 -10.74
C ARG A 20 3.97 10.56 -9.28
N GLY A 21 3.02 10.73 -8.36
CA GLY A 21 3.31 10.79 -6.92
C GLY A 21 3.94 9.50 -6.40
N ALA A 22 3.36 8.35 -6.77
CA ALA A 22 3.86 7.03 -6.38
C ALA A 22 5.30 6.78 -6.86
N LYS A 23 5.60 7.12 -8.12
CA LYS A 23 6.95 6.97 -8.71
C LYS A 23 8.00 7.83 -8.01
N ILE A 24 7.64 9.04 -7.59
CA ILE A 24 8.55 9.90 -6.81
C ILE A 24 8.84 9.26 -5.46
N VAL A 25 7.82 8.77 -4.75
CA VAL A 25 7.99 8.08 -3.46
C VAL A 25 8.82 6.81 -3.63
N VAL A 26 8.55 6.00 -4.65
CA VAL A 26 9.36 4.80 -4.98
C VAL A 26 10.82 5.17 -5.16
N ARG A 27 11.12 6.23 -5.94
CA ARG A 27 12.49 6.65 -6.17
C ARG A 27 13.16 7.11 -4.87
N ALA A 28 12.46 7.92 -4.06
CA ALA A 28 12.99 8.40 -2.79
C ALA A 28 13.28 7.25 -1.80
N LEU A 29 12.43 6.23 -1.75
CA LEU A 29 12.63 5.04 -0.91
C LEU A 29 13.86 4.23 -1.38
N ILE A 30 14.03 4.05 -2.70
CA ILE A 30 15.22 3.38 -3.24
C ILE A 30 16.49 4.16 -2.89
N ASP A 31 16.47 5.49 -3.08
CA ASP A 31 17.62 6.36 -2.77
C ASP A 31 17.93 6.37 -1.25
N ALA A 32 16.92 6.14 -0.39
CA ALA A 32 17.07 5.97 1.05
C ALA A 32 17.50 4.56 1.48
N GLY A 33 17.68 3.62 0.54
CA GLY A 33 18.22 2.28 0.81
C GLY A 33 17.18 1.20 1.11
N PHE A 34 15.89 1.45 0.85
CA PHE A 34 14.83 0.45 0.98
C PHE A 34 14.83 -0.52 -0.21
N GLU A 35 14.32 -1.74 0.01
CA GLU A 35 13.94 -2.63 -1.08
C GLU A 35 12.50 -2.33 -1.49
N VAL A 36 12.29 -1.86 -2.70
CA VAL A 36 10.97 -1.35 -3.12
C VAL A 36 10.37 -2.23 -4.20
N ILE A 37 9.17 -2.75 -3.93
CA ILE A 37 8.35 -3.48 -4.88
C ILE A 37 7.27 -2.53 -5.37
N TYR A 38 7.28 -2.20 -6.66
CA TYR A 38 6.23 -1.37 -7.26
C TYR A 38 5.32 -2.23 -8.14
N THR A 39 4.03 -2.31 -7.79
CA THR A 39 3.10 -3.22 -8.48
C THR A 39 2.57 -2.70 -9.82
N GLY A 40 2.91 -1.47 -10.18
CA GLY A 40 2.36 -0.82 -11.37
C GLY A 40 0.93 -0.32 -11.17
N LEU A 41 0.25 -0.05 -12.27
CA LEU A 41 -1.09 0.54 -12.27
C LEU A 41 -2.17 -0.53 -12.11
N ARG A 42 -3.30 -0.09 -11.55
CA ARG A 42 -4.59 -0.80 -11.56
C ARG A 42 -4.60 -2.18 -10.92
N GLN A 43 -4.07 -2.29 -9.71
CA GLN A 43 -4.00 -3.57 -9.02
C GLN A 43 -5.25 -3.82 -8.16
N PRO A 44 -5.90 -5.00 -8.28
CA PRO A 44 -6.98 -5.38 -7.39
C PRO A 44 -6.43 -5.69 -5.98
N PRO A 45 -7.26 -5.60 -4.92
CA PRO A 45 -6.82 -5.88 -3.55
C PRO A 45 -6.15 -7.25 -3.39
N ALA A 46 -6.70 -8.29 -4.06
CA ALA A 46 -6.16 -9.65 -4.01
C ALA A 46 -4.73 -9.74 -4.56
N ALA A 47 -4.41 -8.98 -5.62
CA ALA A 47 -3.06 -8.96 -6.17
C ALA A 47 -2.08 -8.27 -5.21
N VAL A 48 -2.49 -7.16 -4.59
CA VAL A 48 -1.66 -6.46 -3.60
C VAL A 48 -1.37 -7.34 -2.39
N ALA A 49 -2.40 -8.00 -1.84
CA ALA A 49 -2.23 -8.92 -0.71
C ALA A 49 -1.37 -10.13 -1.07
N GLN A 50 -1.48 -10.65 -2.30
CA GLN A 50 -0.65 -11.76 -2.77
C GLN A 50 0.82 -11.35 -2.89
N VAL A 51 1.11 -10.21 -3.52
CA VAL A 51 2.49 -9.70 -3.65
C VAL A 51 3.08 -9.39 -2.28
N ALA A 52 2.30 -8.80 -1.36
CA ALA A 52 2.76 -8.54 0.00
C ALA A 52 3.21 -9.82 0.73
N LEU A 53 2.47 -10.92 0.53
CA LEU A 53 2.80 -12.22 1.09
C LEU A 53 4.04 -12.84 0.42
N GLU A 54 4.05 -12.90 -0.91
CA GLU A 54 5.13 -13.53 -1.69
C GLU A 54 6.48 -12.82 -1.49
N GLU A 55 6.44 -11.49 -1.42
CA GLU A 55 7.62 -10.66 -1.24
C GLU A 55 7.97 -10.41 0.23
N ASP A 56 7.25 -10.99 1.21
CA ASP A 56 7.53 -10.83 2.66
C ASP A 56 7.83 -9.36 3.06
N VAL A 57 6.90 -8.48 2.70
CA VAL A 57 7.10 -7.02 2.85
C VAL A 57 6.91 -6.58 4.30
N ASP A 58 7.64 -5.54 4.70
CA ASP A 58 7.49 -4.90 6.01
C ASP A 58 6.39 -3.83 5.98
N VAL A 59 6.26 -3.14 4.84
CA VAL A 59 5.36 -1.99 4.67
C VAL A 59 4.56 -2.08 3.37
N ILE A 60 3.26 -1.78 3.43
CA ILE A 60 2.38 -1.65 2.28
C ILE A 60 1.95 -0.19 2.13
N GLY A 61 2.49 0.51 1.14
CA GLY A 61 2.08 1.87 0.77
C GLY A 61 1.09 1.86 -0.38
N LEU A 62 -0.11 2.37 -0.13
CA LEU A 62 -1.12 2.63 -1.15
C LEU A 62 -1.03 4.09 -1.59
N SER A 63 -1.23 4.34 -2.88
CA SER A 63 -1.42 5.71 -3.35
C SER A 63 -2.75 5.81 -4.10
N SER A 64 -3.64 6.72 -3.70
CA SER A 64 -4.98 6.83 -4.28
C SER A 64 -5.31 8.26 -4.68
N MET A 65 -5.69 8.44 -5.94
CA MET A 65 -6.19 9.72 -6.48
C MET A 65 -7.58 9.62 -7.13
N ALA A 66 -8.18 8.43 -7.16
CA ALA A 66 -9.41 8.14 -7.91
C ALA A 66 -10.68 7.96 -7.04
N GLY A 67 -10.60 8.26 -5.74
CA GLY A 67 -11.77 8.25 -4.83
C GLY A 67 -12.29 6.88 -4.39
N SER A 68 -11.76 5.77 -4.90
CA SER A 68 -12.22 4.41 -4.55
C SER A 68 -11.48 3.79 -3.36
N HIS A 69 -10.83 4.58 -2.50
CA HIS A 69 -9.89 4.07 -1.49
C HIS A 69 -10.57 3.35 -0.32
N VAL A 70 -11.70 3.85 0.20
CA VAL A 70 -12.38 3.21 1.34
C VAL A 70 -12.78 1.75 1.03
N PRO A 71 -13.64 1.47 0.03
CA PRO A 71 -14.05 0.09 -0.26
C PRO A 71 -12.88 -0.81 -0.70
N TYR A 72 -11.86 -0.22 -1.33
CA TYR A 72 -10.64 -0.95 -1.68
C TYR A 72 -9.87 -1.40 -0.43
N CYS A 73 -9.68 -0.50 0.53
CA CYS A 73 -8.93 -0.79 1.75
C CYS A 73 -9.69 -1.73 2.68
N GLU A 74 -11.02 -1.60 2.77
CA GLU A 74 -11.86 -2.57 3.50
C GLU A 74 -11.65 -3.98 2.97
N ARG A 75 -11.73 -4.17 1.64
CA ARG A 75 -11.49 -5.48 1.04
C ARG A 75 -10.04 -5.94 1.20
N LEU A 76 -9.07 -5.03 1.11
CA LEU A 76 -7.66 -5.37 1.30
C LEU A 76 -7.40 -5.84 2.74
N LYS A 77 -8.00 -5.20 3.74
CA LYS A 77 -7.88 -5.60 5.15
C LYS A 77 -8.27 -7.06 5.36
N GLU A 78 -9.44 -7.46 4.86
CA GLU A 78 -9.92 -8.84 4.95
C GLU A 78 -8.90 -9.82 4.35
N LEU A 79 -8.36 -9.50 3.18
CA LEU A 79 -7.39 -10.33 2.46
C LEU A 79 -6.03 -10.40 3.15
N LEU A 80 -5.59 -9.31 3.81
CA LEU A 80 -4.37 -9.31 4.60
C LEU A 80 -4.53 -10.21 5.83
N ALA A 81 -5.67 -10.12 6.52
CA ALA A 81 -6.00 -10.97 7.67
C ALA A 81 -6.08 -12.46 7.28
N GLU A 82 -6.76 -12.78 6.17
CA GLU A 82 -6.81 -14.14 5.63
C GLU A 82 -5.41 -14.73 5.33
N LYS A 83 -4.43 -13.86 5.03
CA LYS A 83 -3.04 -14.24 4.73
C LYS A 83 -2.10 -14.14 5.93
N GLY A 84 -2.60 -13.76 7.11
CA GLY A 84 -1.80 -13.58 8.32
C GLY A 84 -0.80 -12.41 8.23
N LEU A 85 -1.16 -11.34 7.51
CA LEU A 85 -0.36 -10.12 7.32
C LEU A 85 -0.85 -8.96 8.21
N ASP A 86 -1.56 -9.27 9.30
CA ASP A 86 -2.12 -8.28 10.23
C ASP A 86 -1.05 -7.45 10.96
N ASP A 87 0.19 -7.93 10.99
CA ASP A 87 1.33 -7.29 11.64
C ASP A 87 2.03 -6.26 10.75
N LYS A 88 1.67 -6.16 9.46
CA LYS A 88 2.35 -5.28 8.51
C LYS A 88 1.89 -3.85 8.66
N LEU A 89 2.84 -2.92 8.66
CA LEU A 89 2.52 -1.50 8.54
C LEU A 89 1.93 -1.25 7.17
N TRP A 90 0.80 -0.55 7.11
CA TRP A 90 0.22 -0.11 5.84
C TRP A 90 -0.30 1.31 5.95
N ILE A 91 -0.03 2.08 4.91
CA ILE A 91 -0.24 3.53 4.84
C ILE A 91 -0.90 3.89 3.52
N ILE A 92 -1.59 5.02 3.47
CA ILE A 92 -2.24 5.50 2.24
C ILE A 92 -1.99 6.99 2.00
N GLY A 93 -1.50 7.32 0.81
CA GLY A 93 -1.27 8.70 0.39
C GLY A 93 -2.09 9.08 -0.84
N GLY A 94 -2.20 10.38 -1.11
CA GLY A 94 -2.84 10.92 -2.31
C GLY A 94 -3.95 11.92 -1.99
N SER A 95 -4.98 11.95 -2.83
CA SER A 95 -6.11 12.88 -2.67
C SER A 95 -7.23 12.20 -1.90
N ILE A 96 -7.17 12.28 -0.58
CA ILE A 96 -8.10 11.62 0.35
C ILE A 96 -8.90 12.70 1.11
N PRO A 97 -10.22 12.83 0.85
CA PRO A 97 -11.10 13.73 1.59
C PRO A 97 -11.07 13.47 3.09
N ALA A 98 -11.23 14.52 3.91
CA ALA A 98 -11.19 14.41 5.37
C ALA A 98 -12.18 13.36 5.96
N PRO A 99 -13.43 13.23 5.48
CA PRO A 99 -14.35 12.19 5.96
C PRO A 99 -13.81 10.77 5.71
N ASP A 100 -13.16 10.56 4.57
CA ASP A 100 -12.64 9.24 4.20
C ASP A 100 -11.40 8.87 5.03
N GLN A 101 -10.63 9.86 5.52
CA GLN A 101 -9.49 9.60 6.41
C GLN A 101 -9.94 8.96 7.74
N GLU A 102 -11.08 9.38 8.28
CA GLU A 102 -11.62 8.79 9.52
C GLU A 102 -12.05 7.33 9.29
N ALA A 103 -12.74 7.07 8.17
CA ALA A 103 -13.11 5.71 7.77
C ALA A 103 -11.88 4.81 7.61
N LEU A 104 -10.84 5.31 6.91
CA LEU A 104 -9.59 4.58 6.66
C LEU A 104 -8.82 4.25 7.95
N ARG A 105 -8.81 5.15 8.95
CA ARG A 105 -8.25 4.85 10.27
C ARG A 105 -9.00 3.71 10.97
N GLY A 106 -10.32 3.65 10.83
CA GLY A 106 -11.14 2.52 11.32
C GLY A 106 -10.81 1.19 10.64
N VAL A 107 -10.35 1.23 9.38
CA VAL A 107 -9.84 0.05 8.66
C VAL A 107 -8.45 -0.38 9.20
N GLY A 108 -7.74 0.48 9.92
CA GLY A 108 -6.44 0.17 10.55
C GLY A 108 -5.24 0.72 9.79
N LEU A 109 -5.44 1.75 8.95
CA LEU A 109 -4.35 2.49 8.31
C LEU A 109 -3.71 3.47 9.28
N ASP A 110 -2.38 3.41 9.39
CA ASP A 110 -1.56 4.16 10.34
C ASP A 110 -0.74 5.28 9.66
N GLY A 111 -1.37 6.04 8.76
CA GLY A 111 -0.73 7.14 8.02
C GLY A 111 -1.40 7.51 6.72
#